data_AF-A0AAN5CXL7-F1
#
_entry.id   AF-A0AAN5CXL7-F1
#
_cell.length_a   1.000
_cell.length_b   1.000
_cell.length_c   1.000
_cell.angle_alpha   90.00
_cell.angle_beta   90.00
_cell.angle_gamma   90.00
#
_symmetry.space_group_name_H-M   'P 1'
#
loop_
_entity.id
_entity.type
_entity.pdbx_description
1 polymer ?
#
loop_
_entity_poly.entity_id
_entity_poly.type
_entity_poly.pdbx_seq_one_letter_code
_entity_poly.pdbx_strand_id
1 'polypeptide(L)'
;MTAEEDAPNLNNLPMDIIRHILSYFKKTGFLYIDNLRLISPRWNAAVSEYLNDREKLPVIERIDWTGDPLSNSSTDYTTSGPSTFKFSFSDYEEEFSYTNEEKAMRRVAVLINRCSRIESLELSKEQLNNNEIRTAITGLPIDEFSITGWPWRELCSQALILNFLRYGGQVRRLIFPSTAIECSLYLVNHCPTFFNEVVGLVDEVEISATGYPMPNCWHLERNDLNQTGTVAASYSTEEHKDGKVTYRLVITEFGKLSTHA
;
A
#
# COMPACT_ATOMS: atom_id res chain seq x y z
N MET A 1 56.30 8.08 24.12
CA MET A 1 54.96 8.65 24.33
C MET A 1 54.34 8.83 22.96
N THR A 2 53.66 7.80 22.48
CA THR A 2 52.78 7.94 21.32
C THR A 2 51.53 8.64 21.84
N ALA A 3 51.25 9.84 21.34
CA ALA A 3 49.95 10.44 21.52
C ALA A 3 48.95 9.52 20.80
N GLU A 4 48.24 8.68 21.54
CA GLU A 4 46.97 8.14 21.06
C GLU A 4 46.09 9.36 20.84
N GLU A 5 45.96 9.76 19.57
CA GLU A 5 44.94 10.71 19.18
C GLU A 5 43.61 10.16 19.70
N ASP A 6 42.96 10.94 20.58
CA ASP A 6 41.63 10.67 21.10
C ASP A 6 40.66 10.53 19.92
N ALA A 7 40.49 9.31 19.44
CA ALA A 7 39.56 9.02 18.38
C ALA A 7 38.16 9.47 18.84
N PRO A 8 37.42 10.23 18.02
CA PRO A 8 36.13 10.78 18.42
C PRO A 8 35.19 9.64 18.81
N ASN A 9 34.89 9.56 20.11
CA ASN A 9 34.01 8.55 20.67
C ASN A 9 32.55 8.96 20.46
N LEU A 10 31.82 8.15 19.67
CA LEU A 10 30.39 8.37 19.38
C LEU A 10 29.52 8.48 20.65
N ASN A 11 29.97 7.93 21.79
CA ASN A 11 29.25 8.00 23.05
C ASN A 11 29.20 9.41 23.65
N ASN A 12 30.19 10.25 23.33
CA ASN A 12 30.37 11.58 23.92
C ASN A 12 29.86 12.72 23.03
N LEU A 13 29.20 12.40 21.92
CA LEU A 13 28.67 13.43 21.02
C LEU A 13 27.58 14.27 21.70
N PRO A 14 27.57 15.60 21.46
CA PRO A 14 26.46 16.48 21.84
C PRO A 14 25.12 16.01 21.25
N MET A 15 24.00 16.36 21.92
CA MET A 15 22.69 15.80 21.59
C MET A 15 22.15 16.32 20.26
N ASP A 16 22.41 17.59 19.98
CA ASP A 16 22.20 18.25 18.69
C ASP A 16 22.93 17.55 17.55
N ILE A 17 24.19 17.13 17.76
CA ILE A 17 24.94 16.35 16.76
C ILE A 17 24.32 14.97 16.54
N ILE A 18 23.92 14.27 17.61
CA ILE A 18 23.21 12.98 17.48
C ILE A 18 21.91 13.16 16.68
N ARG A 19 21.10 14.16 17.00
CA ARG A 19 19.85 14.47 16.27
C ARG A 19 20.12 14.83 14.81
N HIS A 20 21.19 15.56 14.54
CA HIS A 20 21.63 15.87 13.18
C HIS A 20 21.98 14.60 12.40
N ILE A 21 22.72 13.67 13.01
CA ILE A 21 23.02 12.37 12.41
C ILE A 21 21.72 11.58 12.14
N LEU A 22 20.79 11.50 13.11
CA LEU A 22 19.51 10.82 12.93
C LEU A 22 18.70 11.40 11.75
N SER A 23 18.73 12.72 11.56
CA SER A 23 18.08 13.36 10.41
C SER A 23 18.67 12.94 9.06
N TYR A 24 19.95 12.57 9.03
CA TYR A 24 20.60 12.04 7.84
C TYR A 24 20.14 10.60 7.54
N PHE A 25 19.97 9.78 8.58
CA PHE A 25 19.44 8.42 8.45
C PHE A 25 18.01 8.36 7.89
N LYS A 26 17.23 9.45 7.99
CA LYS A 26 15.93 9.60 7.30
C LYS A 26 16.02 9.29 5.81
N LYS A 27 17.13 9.65 5.17
CA LYS A 27 17.30 9.59 3.71
C LYS A 27 17.92 8.28 3.22
N THR A 28 18.99 7.83 3.89
CA THR A 28 19.89 6.82 3.29
C THR A 28 20.03 5.53 4.07
N GLY A 29 19.40 5.39 5.25
CA GLY A 29 19.70 4.27 6.14
C GLY A 29 18.64 3.99 7.18
N PHE A 30 17.39 4.34 6.89
CA PHE A 30 16.33 4.34 7.88
C PHE A 30 16.16 2.98 8.60
N LEU A 31 16.48 1.87 7.91
CA LEU A 31 16.44 0.52 8.50
C LEU A 31 17.50 0.22 9.55
N TYR A 32 18.59 0.97 9.56
CA TYR A 32 19.69 0.79 10.49
C TYR A 32 19.53 1.67 11.74
N ILE A 33 18.46 2.47 11.83
CA ILE A 33 18.27 3.41 12.95
C ILE A 33 18.18 2.72 14.31
N ASP A 34 17.69 1.47 14.36
CA ASP A 34 17.68 0.71 15.62
C ASP A 34 19.07 0.33 16.09
N ASN A 35 20.00 0.06 15.17
CA ASN A 35 21.36 -0.32 15.53
C ASN A 35 22.07 0.82 16.26
N LEU A 36 21.65 2.07 16.00
CA LEU A 36 22.16 3.24 16.72
C LEU A 36 21.77 3.23 18.20
N ARG A 37 20.66 2.57 18.58
CA ARG A 37 20.28 2.40 20.00
C ARG A 37 21.30 1.59 20.79
N LEU A 38 22.08 0.75 20.10
CA LEU A 38 23.10 -0.10 20.72
C LEU A 38 24.41 0.65 21.04
N ILE A 39 24.56 1.89 20.57
CA ILE A 39 25.77 2.70 20.81
C ILE A 39 25.86 3.09 22.29
N SER A 40 24.82 3.73 22.83
CA SER A 40 24.75 4.08 24.25
C SER A 40 23.29 4.37 24.69
N PRO A 41 23.01 4.41 26.01
CA PRO A 41 21.68 4.81 26.51
C PRO A 41 21.21 6.18 26.00
N ARG A 42 22.15 7.11 25.77
CA ARG A 42 21.86 8.44 25.23
C ARG A 42 21.39 8.36 23.77
N TRP A 43 22.05 7.54 22.95
CA TRP A 43 21.61 7.28 21.58
C TRP A 43 20.24 6.59 21.55
N ASN A 44 20.01 5.62 22.43
CA ASN A 44 18.70 4.97 22.54
C ASN A 44 17.58 5.97 22.85
N ALA A 45 17.80 6.88 23.79
CA ALA A 45 16.84 7.95 24.10
C ALA A 45 16.59 8.85 22.88
N ALA A 46 17.64 9.29 22.19
CA ALA A 46 17.52 10.15 21.01
C ALA A 46 16.79 9.45 19.83
N VAL A 47 17.11 8.17 19.57
CA VAL A 47 16.41 7.37 18.55
C VAL A 47 14.94 7.18 18.93
N SER A 48 14.64 6.93 20.21
CA SER A 48 13.26 6.76 20.67
C SER A 48 12.46 8.06 20.56
N GLU A 49 13.06 9.19 20.94
CA GLU A 49 12.47 10.53 20.71
C GLU A 49 12.20 10.76 19.23
N TYR A 50 13.16 10.43 18.37
CA TYR A 50 13.03 10.58 16.92
C TYR A 50 11.93 9.70 16.32
N LEU A 51 11.86 8.42 16.71
CA LEU A 51 10.88 7.47 16.18
C LEU A 51 9.45 7.73 16.68
N ASN A 52 9.30 8.39 17.84
CA ASN A 52 7.99 8.78 18.36
C ASN A 52 7.41 10.01 17.64
N ASP A 53 8.24 10.77 16.93
CA ASP A 53 7.81 11.92 16.15
C ASP A 53 7.50 11.49 14.71
N ARG A 54 6.25 11.14 14.47
CA ARG A 54 5.79 10.61 13.19
C ARG A 54 6.02 11.57 12.02
N GLU A 55 6.01 12.88 12.24
CA GLU A 55 6.26 13.88 11.18
C GLU A 55 7.72 13.85 10.70
N LYS A 56 8.64 13.40 11.54
CA LYS A 56 10.05 13.26 11.18
C LYS A 56 10.34 11.97 10.41
N LEU A 57 9.45 10.99 10.45
CA LEU A 57 9.62 9.72 9.76
C LEU A 57 9.60 9.88 8.22
N PRO A 58 10.24 8.98 7.47
CA PRO A 58 10.20 9.01 6.01
C PRO A 58 8.79 8.76 5.47
N VAL A 59 8.51 9.29 4.28
CA VAL A 59 7.37 8.88 3.46
C VAL A 59 7.84 7.69 2.63
N ILE A 60 7.04 6.64 2.58
CA ILE A 60 7.26 5.53 1.65
C ILE A 60 6.46 5.86 0.40
N GLU A 61 7.12 5.96 -0.75
CA GLU A 61 6.45 6.28 -2.01
C GLU A 61 5.66 5.08 -2.51
N ARG A 62 6.29 3.90 -2.47
CA ARG A 62 5.66 2.70 -2.97
C ARG A 62 6.10 1.46 -2.20
N ILE A 63 5.13 0.61 -1.88
CA ILE A 63 5.38 -0.76 -1.42
C ILE A 63 4.84 -1.69 -2.50
N ASP A 64 5.77 -2.29 -3.24
CA ASP A 64 5.48 -3.31 -4.23
C ASP A 64 5.75 -4.69 -3.65
N TRP A 65 4.70 -5.50 -3.60
CA TRP A 65 4.79 -6.88 -3.20
C TRP A 65 4.69 -7.80 -4.41
N THR A 66 5.83 -7.99 -5.06
CA THR A 66 5.95 -8.93 -6.18
C THR A 66 6.48 -10.25 -5.68
N GLY A 67 5.62 -11.26 -5.55
CA GLY A 67 6.12 -12.56 -5.08
C GLY A 67 5.08 -13.65 -4.96
N ASP A 68 3.88 -13.47 -5.52
CA ASP A 68 2.90 -14.54 -5.51
C ASP A 68 3.39 -15.66 -6.46
N PRO A 69 3.82 -16.82 -5.92
CA PRO A 69 4.27 -17.94 -6.73
C PRO A 69 3.15 -18.45 -7.66
N LEU A 70 1.89 -18.10 -7.35
CA LEU A 70 0.71 -18.51 -8.09
C LEU A 70 0.44 -17.65 -9.34
N SER A 71 1.10 -16.50 -9.50
CA SER A 71 0.90 -15.61 -10.66
C SER A 71 1.45 -16.17 -11.97
N ASN A 72 2.25 -17.24 -11.91
CA ASN A 72 2.59 -18.03 -13.09
C ASN A 72 1.72 -19.28 -13.08
N SER A 73 0.77 -19.32 -14.02
CA SER A 73 -0.24 -20.35 -14.27
C SER A 73 0.31 -21.74 -14.64
N SER A 74 1.36 -22.21 -13.98
CA SER A 74 1.89 -23.56 -14.11
C SER A 74 1.43 -24.37 -12.91
N THR A 75 0.64 -25.41 -13.16
CA THR A 75 0.02 -26.33 -12.19
C THR A 75 1.00 -27.17 -11.36
N ASP A 76 2.28 -26.81 -11.32
CA ASP A 76 3.32 -27.51 -10.57
C ASP A 76 3.51 -26.88 -9.19
N TYR A 77 2.69 -27.35 -8.24
CA TYR A 77 2.55 -26.85 -6.87
C TYR A 77 3.73 -27.11 -5.90
N THR A 78 4.95 -27.41 -6.36
CA THR A 78 5.98 -28.00 -5.48
C THR A 78 7.14 -27.11 -5.07
N THR A 79 7.27 -25.89 -5.57
CA THR A 79 8.28 -24.94 -5.07
C THR A 79 7.77 -23.51 -5.07
N SER A 80 7.24 -23.05 -3.93
CA SER A 80 7.03 -21.63 -3.68
C SER A 80 8.39 -20.93 -3.72
N GLY A 81 8.62 -20.07 -4.71
CA GLY A 81 9.80 -19.22 -4.76
C GLY A 81 9.85 -18.24 -3.55
N PRO A 82 11.00 -17.61 -3.30
CA PRO A 82 11.10 -16.59 -2.26
C PRO A 82 10.20 -15.40 -2.58
N SER A 83 9.49 -14.90 -1.57
CA SER A 83 8.73 -13.66 -1.69
C SER A 83 9.72 -12.49 -1.79
N THR A 84 9.51 -11.64 -2.79
CA THR A 84 10.31 -10.41 -2.99
C THR A 84 9.49 -9.18 -2.63
N PHE A 85 10.14 -8.23 -1.98
CA PHE A 85 9.54 -6.99 -1.48
C PHE A 85 10.37 -5.84 -1.97
N LYS A 86 9.72 -4.86 -2.57
CA LYS A 86 10.39 -3.66 -3.01
C LYS A 86 9.78 -2.44 -2.33
N PHE A 87 10.61 -1.69 -1.64
CA PHE A 87 10.27 -0.42 -1.03
C PHE A 87 10.94 0.69 -1.83
N SER A 88 10.15 1.60 -2.36
CA SER A 88 10.67 2.79 -3.03
C SER A 88 10.50 4.01 -2.12
N PHE A 89 11.60 4.73 -1.95
CA PHE A 89 11.68 6.03 -1.30
C PHE A 89 12.26 7.03 -2.31
N SER A 90 11.99 8.33 -2.11
CA SER A 90 12.42 9.41 -3.03
C SER A 90 13.85 9.34 -3.55
N ASP A 91 14.80 8.91 -2.71
CA ASP A 91 16.22 8.90 -3.04
C ASP A 91 16.80 7.48 -3.17
N TYR A 92 16.03 6.42 -2.90
CA TYR A 92 16.55 5.04 -2.83
C TYR A 92 15.46 3.97 -2.92
N GLU A 93 15.80 2.83 -3.53
CA GLU A 93 14.96 1.63 -3.54
C GLU A 93 15.64 0.49 -2.78
N GLU A 94 14.88 -0.16 -1.91
CA GLU A 94 15.36 -1.32 -1.17
C GLU A 94 14.56 -2.57 -1.55
N GLU A 95 15.28 -3.61 -1.95
CA GLU A 95 14.70 -4.89 -2.30
C GLU A 95 15.12 -5.95 -1.28
N PHE A 96 14.12 -6.67 -0.77
CA PHE A 96 14.33 -7.81 0.12
C PHE A 96 13.78 -9.07 -0.50
N SER A 97 14.58 -10.13 -0.44
CA SER A 97 14.15 -11.48 -0.78
C SER A 97 14.12 -12.31 0.49
N TYR A 98 12.98 -12.92 0.78
CA TYR A 98 12.81 -13.78 1.95
C TYR A 98 12.31 -15.15 1.54
N THR A 99 12.94 -16.19 2.10
CA THR A 99 12.46 -17.57 1.99
C THR A 99 11.35 -17.88 2.99
N ASN A 100 11.20 -17.07 4.03
CA ASN A 100 10.18 -17.19 5.07
C ASN A 100 9.26 -15.97 5.03
N GLU A 101 8.02 -16.19 4.61
CA GLU A 101 6.99 -15.17 4.44
C GLU A 101 6.63 -14.46 5.77
N GLU A 102 6.53 -15.19 6.89
CA GLU A 102 6.22 -14.60 8.20
C GLU A 102 7.31 -13.62 8.64
N LYS A 103 8.58 -13.99 8.46
CA LYS A 103 9.70 -13.08 8.75
C LYS A 103 9.67 -11.84 7.86
N ALA A 104 9.25 -12.00 6.61
CA ALA A 104 9.11 -10.91 5.67
C ALA A 104 7.98 -9.95 6.07
N MET A 105 6.79 -10.49 6.38
CA MET A 105 5.62 -9.75 6.88
C MET A 105 5.98 -8.92 8.11
N ARG A 106 6.71 -9.51 9.08
CA ARG A 106 7.20 -8.78 10.25
C ARG A 106 8.11 -7.62 9.88
N ARG A 107 9.01 -7.82 8.92
CA ARG A 107 9.93 -6.75 8.50
C ARG A 107 9.19 -5.62 7.81
N VAL A 108 8.23 -5.95 6.95
CA VAL A 108 7.32 -5.00 6.28
C VAL A 108 6.51 -4.23 7.33
N ALA A 109 5.91 -4.92 8.30
CA ALA A 109 5.18 -4.29 9.39
C ALA A 109 6.06 -3.32 10.21
N VAL A 110 7.32 -3.67 10.46
CA VAL A 110 8.28 -2.78 11.13
C VAL A 110 8.58 -1.54 10.29
N LEU A 111 8.71 -1.68 8.97
CA LEU A 111 8.92 -0.57 8.03
C LEU A 111 7.70 0.36 7.97
N ILE A 112 6.50 -0.21 7.88
CA ILE A 112 5.24 0.53 7.84
C ILE A 112 5.01 1.31 9.14
N ASN A 113 5.26 0.71 10.31
CA ASN A 113 5.16 1.38 11.62
C ASN A 113 6.11 2.57 11.78
N ARG A 114 6.99 2.75 10.81
CA ARG A 114 8.10 3.67 10.85
C ARG A 114 8.08 4.69 9.71
N CYS A 115 6.96 4.79 9.02
CA CYS A 115 6.72 5.85 8.07
C CYS A 115 5.66 6.83 8.58
N SER A 116 5.73 8.05 8.05
CA SER A 116 4.74 9.08 8.32
C SER A 116 3.47 8.86 7.49
N ARG A 117 3.64 8.42 6.24
CA ARG A 117 2.61 8.17 5.23
C ARG A 117 3.14 7.16 4.22
N ILE A 118 2.23 6.45 3.55
CA ILE A 118 2.51 5.69 2.32
C ILE A 118 1.80 6.36 1.16
N GLU A 119 2.49 6.62 0.04
CA GLU A 119 1.85 7.20 -1.14
C GLU A 119 1.11 6.12 -1.94
N SER A 120 1.75 4.98 -2.20
CA SER A 120 1.14 3.84 -2.89
C SER A 120 1.39 2.53 -2.14
N LEU A 121 0.32 1.86 -1.72
CA LEU A 121 0.35 0.56 -1.07
C LEU A 121 -0.43 -0.44 -1.91
N GLU A 122 0.21 -1.51 -2.38
CA GLU A 122 -0.47 -2.62 -3.03
C GLU A 122 -0.44 -3.87 -2.13
N LEU A 123 -1.62 -4.44 -1.82
CA LEU A 123 -1.71 -5.66 -1.02
C LEU A 123 -2.64 -6.71 -1.65
N SER A 124 -2.24 -7.98 -1.54
CA SER A 124 -3.11 -9.12 -1.80
C SER A 124 -4.08 -9.39 -0.65
N LYS A 125 -5.01 -10.33 -0.85
CA LYS A 125 -5.97 -10.76 0.18
C LYS A 125 -5.30 -11.35 1.40
N GLU A 126 -4.34 -12.21 1.15
CA GLU A 126 -3.58 -12.94 2.16
C GLU A 126 -2.77 -11.95 3.00
N GLN A 127 -2.17 -10.95 2.33
CA GLN A 127 -1.38 -9.91 2.96
C GLN A 127 -2.24 -8.98 3.82
N LEU A 128 -3.40 -8.55 3.32
CA LEU A 128 -4.33 -7.74 4.11
C LEU A 128 -4.93 -8.54 5.28
N ASN A 129 -5.02 -9.86 5.18
CA ASN A 129 -5.48 -10.70 6.28
C ASN A 129 -4.40 -10.91 7.36
N ASN A 130 -3.13 -10.60 7.07
CA ASN A 130 -2.05 -10.70 8.05
C ASN A 130 -2.22 -9.66 9.17
N ASN A 131 -2.23 -10.13 10.42
CA ASN A 131 -2.51 -9.28 11.58
C ASN A 131 -1.41 -8.24 11.86
N GLU A 132 -0.14 -8.58 11.58
CA GLU A 132 1.00 -7.70 11.81
C GLU A 132 0.97 -6.53 10.82
N ILE A 133 0.65 -6.82 9.56
CA ILE A 133 0.46 -5.80 8.51
C ILE A 133 -0.70 -4.89 8.89
N ARG A 134 -1.90 -5.44 9.19
CA ARG A 134 -3.07 -4.64 9.59
C ARG A 134 -2.78 -3.74 10.78
N THR A 135 -2.09 -4.27 11.79
CA THR A 135 -1.73 -3.49 12.98
C THR A 135 -0.80 -2.34 12.60
N ALA A 136 0.18 -2.58 11.71
CA ALA A 136 1.14 -1.58 11.28
C ALA A 136 0.52 -0.44 10.46
N ILE A 137 -0.44 -0.76 9.58
CA ILE A 137 -1.14 0.24 8.76
C ILE A 137 -2.28 0.95 9.52
N THR A 138 -2.63 0.49 10.72
CA THR A 138 -3.68 1.15 11.53
C THR A 138 -3.27 2.59 11.89
N GLY A 139 -4.13 3.56 11.57
CA GLY A 139 -3.91 4.99 11.78
C GLY A 139 -2.83 5.60 10.88
N LEU A 140 -2.36 4.88 9.85
CA LEU A 140 -1.39 5.40 8.89
C LEU A 140 -2.13 6.05 7.70
N PRO A 141 -1.80 7.29 7.32
CA PRO A 141 -2.27 7.89 6.07
C PRO A 141 -1.73 7.13 4.87
N ILE A 142 -2.61 6.80 3.92
CA ILE A 142 -2.30 6.10 2.68
C ILE A 142 -2.96 6.88 1.54
N ASP A 143 -2.17 7.41 0.60
CA ASP A 143 -2.73 8.21 -0.49
C ASP A 143 -3.44 7.32 -1.53
N GLU A 144 -2.81 6.21 -1.92
CA GLU A 144 -3.33 5.24 -2.88
C GLU A 144 -3.20 3.83 -2.31
N PHE A 145 -4.33 3.13 -2.18
CA PHE A 145 -4.38 1.74 -1.73
C PHE A 145 -4.92 0.85 -2.83
N SER A 146 -4.12 -0.08 -3.31
CA SER A 146 -4.45 -1.03 -4.37
C SER A 146 -4.61 -2.43 -3.78
N ILE A 147 -5.67 -3.13 -4.19
CA ILE A 147 -6.01 -4.45 -3.66
C ILE A 147 -6.04 -5.48 -4.80
N THR A 148 -5.11 -6.45 -4.81
CA THR A 148 -4.92 -7.41 -5.92
C THR A 148 -5.24 -8.86 -5.57
N GLY A 149 -5.69 -9.64 -6.56
CA GLY A 149 -5.92 -11.08 -6.41
C GLY A 149 -7.25 -11.48 -5.74
N TRP A 150 -8.24 -10.59 -5.71
CA TRP A 150 -9.47 -10.84 -4.94
C TRP A 150 -10.63 -11.39 -5.78
N PRO A 151 -11.26 -12.49 -5.35
CA PRO A 151 -12.61 -12.82 -5.77
C PRO A 151 -13.58 -11.88 -5.04
N TRP A 152 -13.83 -10.71 -5.63
CA TRP A 152 -14.70 -9.66 -5.08
C TRP A 152 -16.11 -10.10 -4.68
N ARG A 153 -16.53 -11.29 -5.15
CA ARG A 153 -17.81 -11.93 -4.86
C ARG A 153 -17.89 -12.49 -3.43
N GLU A 154 -16.76 -12.70 -2.77
CA GLU A 154 -16.74 -13.31 -1.45
C GLU A 154 -17.12 -12.28 -0.36
N LEU A 155 -18.16 -12.59 0.43
CA LEU A 155 -18.61 -11.70 1.51
C LEU A 155 -17.54 -11.48 2.58
N CYS A 156 -16.74 -12.52 2.90
CA CYS A 156 -15.65 -12.40 3.86
C CYS A 156 -14.57 -11.42 3.38
N SER A 157 -14.32 -11.40 2.08
CA SER A 157 -13.42 -10.46 1.43
C SER A 157 -13.92 -9.02 1.55
N GLN A 158 -15.18 -8.77 1.17
CA GLN A 158 -15.79 -7.45 1.31
C GLN A 158 -15.73 -6.95 2.76
N ALA A 159 -16.05 -7.81 3.73
CA ALA A 159 -15.99 -7.46 5.14
C ALA A 159 -14.56 -7.12 5.61
N LEU A 160 -13.54 -7.83 5.12
CA LEU A 160 -12.14 -7.54 5.45
C LEU A 160 -11.73 -6.14 4.97
N ILE A 161 -12.09 -5.77 3.75
CA ILE A 161 -11.80 -4.44 3.18
C ILE A 161 -12.54 -3.35 3.95
N LEU A 162 -13.85 -3.52 4.19
CA LEU A 162 -14.62 -2.53 4.96
C LEU A 162 -14.08 -2.35 6.37
N ASN A 163 -13.70 -3.44 7.05
CA ASN A 163 -13.09 -3.35 8.37
C ASN A 163 -11.74 -2.64 8.32
N PHE A 164 -10.94 -2.88 7.28
CA PHE A 164 -9.69 -2.16 7.09
C PHE A 164 -9.92 -0.65 6.84
N LEU A 165 -10.89 -0.28 6.00
CA LEU A 165 -11.18 1.14 5.72
C LEU A 165 -11.80 1.85 6.93
N ARG A 166 -12.63 1.16 7.72
CA ARG A 166 -13.29 1.74 8.92
C ARG A 166 -12.32 1.95 10.09
N TYR A 167 -11.38 1.02 10.29
CA TYR A 167 -10.59 0.95 11.52
C TYR A 167 -9.09 1.01 11.30
N GLY A 168 -8.62 0.67 10.10
CA GLY A 168 -7.22 0.54 9.75
C GLY A 168 -6.69 1.85 9.18
N GLY A 169 -6.82 2.08 7.88
CA GLY A 169 -6.12 3.17 7.19
C GLY A 169 -6.94 4.45 7.02
N GLN A 170 -6.26 5.59 7.02
CA GLN A 170 -6.80 6.81 6.40
C GLN A 170 -6.46 6.75 4.91
N VAL A 171 -7.30 6.04 4.15
CA VAL A 171 -7.12 5.84 2.71
C VAL A 171 -7.78 6.98 1.95
N ARG A 172 -6.99 7.72 1.17
CA ARG A 172 -7.52 8.79 0.30
C ARG A 172 -8.15 8.19 -0.97
N ARG A 173 -7.42 7.33 -1.66
CA ARG A 173 -7.85 6.70 -2.91
C ARG A 173 -7.76 5.19 -2.83
N LEU A 174 -8.86 4.49 -3.11
CA LEU A 174 -8.89 3.04 -3.21
C LEU A 174 -8.90 2.62 -4.68
N ILE A 175 -7.98 1.74 -5.07
CA ILE A 175 -7.83 1.24 -6.43
C ILE A 175 -8.20 -0.24 -6.46
N PHE A 176 -9.12 -0.58 -7.35
CA PHE A 176 -9.49 -1.94 -7.68
C PHE A 176 -8.85 -2.33 -9.02
N PRO A 177 -7.59 -2.80 -9.02
CA PRO A 177 -6.96 -3.29 -10.23
C PRO A 177 -7.68 -4.55 -10.70
N SER A 178 -7.99 -4.57 -11.98
CA SER A 178 -8.62 -5.70 -12.63
C SER A 178 -7.91 -6.06 -13.93
N THR A 179 -7.76 -7.35 -14.18
CA THR A 179 -7.34 -7.86 -15.48
C THR A 179 -8.51 -7.91 -16.47
N ALA A 180 -9.75 -7.81 -15.98
CA ALA A 180 -10.97 -7.91 -16.77
C ALA A 180 -12.00 -6.87 -16.32
N ILE A 181 -12.42 -6.04 -17.26
CA ILE A 181 -13.41 -4.97 -17.04
C ILE A 181 -14.73 -5.53 -16.52
N GLU A 182 -15.10 -6.73 -16.96
CA GLU A 182 -16.29 -7.44 -16.49
C GLU A 182 -16.30 -7.64 -14.96
N CYS A 183 -15.14 -7.90 -14.35
CA CYS A 183 -15.02 -8.04 -12.90
C CYS A 183 -15.23 -6.71 -12.16
N SER A 184 -14.85 -5.61 -12.82
CA SER A 184 -14.96 -4.25 -12.31
C SER A 184 -16.41 -3.78 -12.25
N LEU A 185 -17.16 -4.00 -13.33
CA LEU A 185 -18.61 -3.71 -13.34
C LEU A 185 -19.41 -4.66 -12.46
N TYR A 186 -18.96 -5.91 -12.33
CA TYR A 186 -19.61 -6.86 -11.44
C TYR A 186 -19.66 -6.34 -10.01
N LEU A 187 -18.56 -5.79 -9.49
CA LEU A 187 -18.49 -5.16 -8.17
C LEU A 187 -19.59 -4.09 -7.98
N VAL A 188 -19.71 -3.17 -8.94
CA VAL A 188 -20.68 -2.07 -8.88
C VAL A 188 -22.11 -2.60 -8.95
N ASN A 189 -22.38 -3.54 -9.86
CA ASN A 189 -23.75 -4.00 -10.15
C ASN A 189 -24.26 -5.07 -9.17
N HIS A 190 -23.39 -5.93 -8.65
CA HIS A 190 -23.77 -7.09 -7.85
C HIS A 190 -23.45 -6.92 -6.37
N CYS A 191 -22.65 -5.93 -6.00
CA CYS A 191 -22.32 -5.63 -4.61
C CYS A 191 -22.56 -4.16 -4.27
N PRO A 192 -23.74 -3.58 -4.60
CA PRO A 192 -23.99 -2.15 -4.44
C PRO A 192 -23.87 -1.68 -3.00
N THR A 193 -24.29 -2.51 -2.02
CA THR A 193 -24.15 -2.17 -0.59
C THR A 193 -22.70 -2.01 -0.17
N PHE A 194 -21.83 -2.93 -0.59
CA PHE A 194 -20.39 -2.85 -0.32
C PHE A 194 -19.79 -1.61 -0.98
N PHE A 195 -20.09 -1.40 -2.26
CA PHE A 195 -19.53 -0.29 -3.03
C PHE A 195 -19.94 1.08 -2.49
N ASN A 196 -21.22 1.25 -2.17
CA ASN A 196 -21.75 2.47 -1.53
C ASN A 196 -21.03 2.79 -0.22
N GLU A 197 -20.74 1.75 0.56
CA GLU A 197 -20.06 1.92 1.81
C GLU A 197 -18.59 2.31 1.63
N VAL A 198 -17.89 1.67 0.70
CA VAL A 198 -16.53 2.04 0.33
C VAL A 198 -16.44 3.50 -0.10
N VAL A 199 -17.32 3.96 -1.00
CA VAL A 199 -17.36 5.37 -1.45
C VAL A 199 -17.65 6.33 -0.29
N GLY A 200 -18.34 5.88 0.76
CA GLY A 200 -18.55 6.67 1.98
C GLY A 200 -17.34 6.72 2.92
N LEU A 201 -16.32 5.88 2.71
CA LEU A 201 -15.15 5.73 3.57
C LEU A 201 -13.86 6.31 2.97
N VAL A 202 -13.80 6.50 1.65
CA VAL A 202 -12.62 7.05 0.93
C VAL A 202 -13.03 8.22 0.04
N ASP A 203 -12.08 9.12 -0.25
CA ASP A 203 -12.36 10.29 -1.09
C ASP A 203 -12.55 9.91 -2.56
N GLU A 204 -11.86 8.87 -3.01
CA GLU A 204 -11.87 8.44 -4.40
C GLU A 204 -11.80 6.91 -4.52
N VAL A 205 -12.66 6.35 -5.36
CA VAL A 205 -12.59 4.94 -5.77
C VAL A 205 -12.23 4.89 -7.25
N GLU A 206 -11.05 4.36 -7.56
CA GLU A 206 -10.66 4.04 -8.93
C GLU A 206 -10.89 2.55 -9.19
N ILE A 207 -11.54 2.25 -10.31
CA ILE A 207 -11.52 0.91 -10.87
C ILE A 207 -10.69 0.98 -12.15
N SER A 208 -9.59 0.23 -12.17
CA SER A 208 -8.65 0.22 -13.29
C SER A 208 -8.60 -1.14 -13.94
N ALA A 209 -8.72 -1.16 -15.27
CA ALA A 209 -8.60 -2.38 -16.05
C ALA A 209 -7.56 -2.19 -17.14
N THR A 210 -6.58 -3.09 -17.21
CA THR A 210 -5.53 -3.03 -18.24
C THR A 210 -5.61 -4.27 -19.12
N GLY A 211 -5.74 -4.06 -20.43
CA GLY A 211 -5.83 -5.14 -21.40
C GLY A 211 -5.69 -4.66 -22.84
N TYR A 212 -5.78 -5.59 -23.79
CA TYR A 212 -5.89 -5.20 -25.19
C TYR A 212 -7.28 -4.60 -25.46
N PRO A 213 -7.38 -3.56 -26.32
CA PRO A 213 -8.64 -2.93 -26.61
C PRO A 213 -9.65 -3.94 -27.17
N MET A 214 -10.75 -4.14 -26.45
CA MET A 214 -11.89 -4.92 -26.92
C MET A 214 -12.95 -3.96 -27.48
N PRO A 215 -13.23 -3.97 -28.80
CA PRO A 215 -14.06 -2.95 -29.46
C PRO A 215 -15.49 -2.83 -28.93
N ASN A 216 -16.02 -3.86 -28.25
CA ASN A 216 -17.46 -3.98 -27.95
C ASN A 216 -17.83 -3.98 -26.47
N CYS A 217 -16.88 -4.11 -25.53
CA CYS A 217 -17.22 -4.22 -24.11
C CYS A 217 -17.62 -2.86 -23.52
N TRP A 218 -16.94 -1.77 -23.91
CA TRP A 218 -17.04 -0.46 -23.24
C TRP A 218 -18.28 0.37 -23.56
N HIS A 219 -18.91 0.18 -24.73
CA HIS A 219 -20.08 0.98 -25.11
C HIS A 219 -21.35 0.62 -24.33
N LEU A 220 -21.43 -0.59 -23.78
CA LEU A 220 -22.53 -1.02 -22.91
C LEU A 220 -22.47 -0.35 -21.52
N GLU A 221 -21.26 -0.02 -21.06
CA GLU A 221 -20.99 0.28 -19.65
C GLU A 221 -21.35 1.71 -19.24
N ARG A 222 -21.24 2.67 -20.17
CA ARG A 222 -21.59 4.08 -19.91
C ARG A 222 -23.09 4.27 -19.71
N ASN A 223 -23.90 3.46 -20.39
CA ASN A 223 -25.36 3.51 -20.28
C ASN A 223 -25.87 2.82 -19.01
N ASP A 224 -25.17 1.77 -18.55
CA ASP A 224 -25.55 1.04 -17.34
C ASP A 224 -25.18 1.80 -16.06
N LEU A 225 -24.03 2.48 -16.01
CA LEU A 225 -23.65 3.33 -14.86
C LEU A 225 -24.59 4.53 -14.65
N ASN A 226 -25.16 5.05 -15.72
CA ASN A 226 -26.17 6.12 -15.65
C ASN A 226 -27.50 5.59 -15.08
N GLN A 227 -27.80 4.28 -15.23
CA GLN A 227 -29.00 3.67 -14.67
C GLN A 227 -28.85 3.35 -13.17
N THR A 228 -27.63 3.13 -12.68
CA THR A 228 -27.37 2.81 -11.26
C THR A 228 -27.36 4.03 -10.35
N GLY A 229 -27.63 5.23 -10.86
CA GLY A 229 -27.66 6.46 -10.05
C GLY A 229 -26.29 6.92 -9.57
N THR A 230 -25.21 6.56 -10.28
CA THR A 230 -23.86 7.10 -10.03
C THR A 230 -23.86 8.60 -10.35
N VAL A 231 -23.50 9.46 -9.38
CA VAL A 231 -23.69 10.92 -9.49
C VAL A 231 -22.48 11.63 -10.07
N ALA A 232 -21.26 11.15 -9.78
CA ALA A 232 -20.04 11.68 -10.37
C ALA A 232 -19.04 10.55 -10.66
N ALA A 233 -18.90 10.22 -11.94
CA ALA A 233 -17.86 9.34 -12.43
C ALA A 233 -17.11 10.01 -13.59
N SER A 234 -15.79 9.89 -13.59
CA SER A 234 -14.95 10.29 -14.71
C SER A 234 -14.30 9.08 -15.33
N TYR A 235 -14.11 9.15 -16.65
CA TYR A 235 -13.55 8.07 -17.44
C TYR A 235 -12.33 8.58 -18.17
N SER A 236 -11.26 7.79 -18.14
CA SER A 236 -10.07 8.04 -18.94
C SER A 236 -9.48 6.75 -19.49
N THR A 237 -8.75 6.90 -20.60
CA THR A 237 -8.01 5.82 -21.24
C THR A 237 -6.58 6.25 -21.43
N GLU A 238 -5.65 5.36 -21.14
CA GLU A 238 -4.22 5.55 -21.34
C GLU A 238 -3.68 4.42 -22.21
N GLU A 239 -3.11 4.77 -23.37
CA GLU A 239 -2.50 3.80 -24.28
C GLU A 239 -1.01 3.64 -23.95
N HIS A 240 -0.60 2.41 -23.71
CA HIS A 240 0.78 2.04 -23.38
C HIS A 240 1.59 1.78 -24.65
N LYS A 241 2.92 1.89 -24.53
CA LYS A 241 3.85 1.65 -25.66
C LYS A 241 3.77 0.23 -26.23
N ASP A 242 3.27 -0.73 -25.47
CA ASP A 242 3.08 -2.12 -25.89
C ASP A 242 1.71 -2.38 -26.55
N GLY A 243 0.91 -1.34 -26.78
CA GLY A 243 -0.43 -1.42 -27.39
C GLY A 243 -1.53 -1.84 -26.40
N LYS A 244 -1.22 -1.99 -25.11
CA LYS A 244 -2.26 -2.15 -24.08
C LYS A 244 -2.94 -0.82 -23.82
N VAL A 245 -4.20 -0.89 -23.40
CA VAL A 245 -4.95 0.28 -22.94
C VAL A 245 -5.33 0.05 -21.49
N THR A 246 -4.97 1.01 -20.63
CA THR A 246 -5.52 1.10 -19.28
C THR A 246 -6.76 1.98 -19.32
N TYR A 247 -7.83 1.44 -18.81
CA TYR A 247 -9.09 2.12 -18.66
C TYR A 247 -9.30 2.42 -17.19
N ARG A 248 -9.64 3.67 -16.87
CA ARG A 248 -9.85 4.11 -15.50
C ARG A 248 -11.24 4.68 -15.37
N LEU A 249 -12.01 4.10 -14.45
CA LEU A 249 -13.27 4.64 -13.97
C LEU A 249 -13.03 5.17 -12.55
N VAL A 250 -13.06 6.49 -12.42
CA VAL A 250 -12.89 7.17 -11.13
C VAL A 250 -14.25 7.62 -10.64
N ILE A 251 -14.64 7.14 -9.46
CA ILE A 251 -15.92 7.42 -8.82
C ILE A 251 -15.61 8.23 -7.55
N THR A 252 -16.14 9.46 -7.50
CA THR A 252 -15.96 10.38 -6.36
C THR A 252 -17.24 10.55 -5.57
N GLU A 253 -18.41 10.34 -6.19
CA GLU A 253 -19.70 10.39 -5.49
C GLU A 253 -20.65 9.32 -6.03
N PHE A 254 -21.19 8.52 -5.11
CA PHE A 254 -22.29 7.61 -5.42
C PHE A 254 -23.60 8.26 -5.00
N GLY A 255 -24.56 8.35 -5.92
CA GLY A 255 -25.89 8.82 -5.57
C GLY A 255 -26.52 7.89 -4.56
N LYS A 256 -27.30 8.46 -3.62
CA LYS A 256 -28.19 7.64 -2.80
C LYS A 256 -29.16 6.93 -3.73
N LEU A 257 -28.87 5.66 -4.05
CA LEU A 257 -29.83 4.75 -4.67
C LEU A 257 -31.11 4.84 -3.83
N SER A 258 -32.20 5.36 -4.41
CA SER A 258 -33.48 5.31 -3.70
C SER A 258 -33.80 3.84 -3.55
N THR A 259 -33.82 3.34 -2.32
CA THR A 259 -34.26 1.98 -2.00
C THR A 259 -35.77 1.91 -2.20
N HIS A 260 -36.21 1.99 -3.45
CA HIS A 260 -37.55 1.56 -3.86
C HIS A 260 -37.41 0.11 -4.32
N ALA A 261 -37.42 -0.78 -3.33
CA ALA A 261 -37.75 -2.19 -3.49
C ALA A 261 -39.09 -2.42 -2.78
#